data_AF-A0A2H9MGP4-F1
#
_entry.id   AF-A0A2H9MGP4-F1
#
_cell.length_a   1.000
_cell.length_b   1.000
_cell.length_c   1.000
_cell.angle_alpha   90.00
_cell.angle_beta   90.00
_cell.angle_gamma   90.00
#
_symmetry.space_group_name_H-M   'P 1'
#
loop_
_entity.id
_entity.type
_entity.pdbx_description
1 polymer ?
#
loop_
_entity_poly.entity_id
_entity_poly.type
_entity_poly.pdbx_seq_one_letter_code
_entity_poly.pdbx_strand_id
1 'polypeptide(L)'
;MKKPDWTAWVEDKKECLKWNRLYLKKGMLRRGSLKPRNYLKKSLHNLDFANWIYDKHKYEIKDFFEGESFFDWVIVIYYYAVYHGALALLASKNLSSKSHMATLNALILNFYHENEIERKDVEVVADSISKSLEKEDIKIVAGSKDLRERASYGAGYNFEESLVKSSKKDVVSFIEKVRSILEL
;
A
#
# COMPACT_ATOMS: atom_id res chain seq x y z
N MET A 1 23.74 -9.76 1.66
CA MET A 1 22.52 -9.84 2.49
C MET A 1 21.40 -10.41 1.63
N LYS A 2 20.60 -11.37 2.12
CA LYS A 2 19.40 -11.86 1.41
C LYS A 2 18.45 -10.67 1.18
N LYS A 3 17.78 -10.61 0.03
CA LYS A 3 16.78 -9.57 -0.24
C LYS A 3 15.57 -9.75 0.69
N PRO A 4 14.89 -8.66 1.09
CA PRO A 4 13.62 -8.76 1.80
C PRO A 4 12.60 -9.57 1.00
N ASP A 5 11.84 -10.44 1.67
CA ASP A 5 10.78 -11.25 1.09
C ASP A 5 9.64 -11.35 2.11
N TRP A 6 8.54 -10.68 1.79
CA TRP A 6 7.41 -10.60 2.72
C TRP A 6 6.65 -11.91 2.84
N THR A 7 6.68 -12.76 1.81
CA THR A 7 6.01 -14.07 1.86
C THR A 7 6.69 -14.96 2.89
N ALA A 8 8.03 -14.98 2.91
CA ALA A 8 8.79 -15.66 3.97
C ALA A 8 8.47 -15.13 5.38
N TRP A 9 8.15 -13.85 5.53
CA TRP A 9 7.75 -13.27 6.82
C TRP A 9 6.36 -13.70 7.27
N VAL A 10 5.45 -13.92 6.33
CA VAL A 10 4.09 -14.45 6.57
C VAL A 10 4.17 -15.91 7.02
N GLU A 11 5.01 -16.72 6.36
CA GLU A 11 5.16 -18.16 6.68
C GLU A 11 5.96 -18.42 7.97
N ASP A 12 6.93 -17.55 8.31
CA ASP A 12 7.79 -17.75 9.47
C ASP A 12 7.92 -16.48 10.35
N LYS A 13 7.24 -16.51 11.51
CA LYS A 13 7.31 -15.46 12.53
C LYS A 13 8.73 -15.20 13.03
N LYS A 14 9.62 -16.22 13.08
CA LYS A 14 11.01 -16.05 13.52
C LYS A 14 11.83 -15.27 12.49
N GLU A 15 11.68 -15.58 11.20
CA GLU A 15 12.31 -14.80 10.12
C GLU A 15 11.75 -13.37 10.09
N CYS A 16 10.42 -13.20 10.26
CA CYS A 16 9.80 -11.89 10.37
C CYS A 16 10.43 -11.05 11.51
N LEU A 17 10.56 -11.64 12.70
CA LEU A 17 11.16 -11.01 13.87
C LEU A 17 12.64 -10.65 13.68
N LYS A 18 13.41 -11.50 12.99
CA LYS A 18 14.81 -11.23 12.67
C LYS A 18 14.96 -9.99 11.79
N TRP A 19 14.12 -9.84 10.77
CA TRP A 19 14.08 -8.64 9.93
C TRP A 19 13.60 -7.41 10.72
N ASN A 20 12.61 -7.58 11.59
CA ASN A 20 12.12 -6.49 12.43
C ASN A 20 13.24 -5.91 13.32
N ARG A 21 14.02 -6.80 13.97
CA ARG A 21 15.20 -6.41 14.76
C ARG A 21 16.25 -5.70 13.92
N LEU A 22 16.47 -6.14 12.68
CA LEU A 22 17.38 -5.46 11.75
C LEU A 22 16.89 -4.05 11.40
N TYR A 23 15.59 -3.88 11.13
CA TYR A 23 14.99 -2.58 10.83
C TYR A 23 15.04 -1.62 12.03
N LEU A 24 14.83 -2.12 13.25
CA LEU A 24 15.03 -1.35 14.49
C LEU A 24 16.50 -0.92 14.65
N LYS A 25 17.45 -1.86 14.48
CA LYS A 25 18.89 -1.57 14.58
C LYS A 25 19.34 -0.52 13.56
N LYS A 26 18.78 -0.53 12.36
CA LYS A 26 19.06 0.47 11.30
C LYS A 26 18.28 1.77 11.47
N GLY A 27 17.41 1.89 12.47
CA GLY A 27 16.56 3.05 12.68
C GLY A 27 15.54 3.27 11.56
N MET A 28 15.16 2.22 10.83
CA MET A 28 14.08 2.24 9.84
C MET A 28 12.72 2.09 10.52
N LEU A 29 12.67 1.33 11.62
CA LEU A 29 11.60 1.34 12.62
C LEU A 29 12.08 2.07 13.87
N ARG A 30 11.20 2.83 14.50
CA ARG A 30 11.49 3.60 15.72
C ARG A 30 10.26 3.65 16.61
N ARG A 31 10.42 4.23 17.80
CA ARG A 31 9.28 4.59 18.66
C ARG A 31 8.35 5.57 17.91
N GLY A 32 7.05 5.39 18.10
CA GLY A 32 6.01 6.24 17.53
C GLY A 32 6.16 7.69 17.98
N SER A 33 5.93 8.63 17.06
CA SER A 33 5.89 10.07 17.33
C SER A 33 4.54 10.71 17.03
N LEU A 34 3.76 10.11 16.14
CA LEU A 34 2.44 10.59 15.73
C LEU A 34 1.35 9.64 16.25
N LYS A 35 0.17 10.20 16.54
CA LYS A 35 -1.01 9.44 16.96
C LYS A 35 -1.63 8.68 15.78
N PRO A 36 -2.23 7.49 16.00
CA PRO A 36 -2.91 6.71 14.95
C PRO A 36 -3.89 7.53 14.12
N ARG A 37 -4.70 8.36 14.78
CA ARG A 37 -5.70 9.23 14.15
C ARG A 37 -5.12 10.19 13.11
N ASN A 38 -3.87 10.65 13.28
CA ASN A 38 -3.24 11.57 12.33
C ASN A 38 -2.88 10.85 11.02
N TYR A 39 -2.36 9.63 11.12
CA TYR A 39 -2.08 8.78 9.96
C TYR A 39 -3.36 8.34 9.26
N LEU A 40 -4.38 7.93 10.02
CA LEU A 40 -5.68 7.57 9.47
C LEU A 40 -6.34 8.75 8.74
N LYS A 41 -6.28 9.97 9.30
CA LYS A 41 -6.77 11.18 8.62
C LYS A 41 -6.06 11.39 7.28
N LYS A 42 -4.74 11.17 7.21
CA LYS A 42 -3.98 11.29 5.95
C LYS A 42 -4.32 10.18 4.97
N SER A 43 -4.55 8.95 5.45
CA SER A 43 -5.02 7.82 4.65
C SER A 43 -6.35 8.13 3.98
N LEU A 44 -7.34 8.58 4.76
CA LEU A 44 -8.67 8.98 4.26
C LEU A 44 -8.58 10.14 3.28
N HIS A 45 -7.81 11.18 3.60
CA HIS A 45 -7.60 12.30 2.69
C HIS A 45 -7.04 11.87 1.32
N ASN A 46 -6.08 10.94 1.30
CA ASN A 46 -5.56 10.41 0.04
C ASN A 46 -6.62 9.56 -0.69
N LEU A 47 -7.37 8.72 0.03
CA LEU A 47 -8.46 7.92 -0.55
C LEU A 47 -9.52 8.82 -1.21
N ASP A 48 -9.98 9.85 -0.51
CA ASP A 48 -10.97 10.80 -1.00
C ASP A 48 -10.47 11.51 -2.26
N PHE A 49 -9.20 11.93 -2.26
CA PHE A 49 -8.61 12.60 -3.42
C PHE A 49 -8.48 11.67 -4.63
N ALA A 50 -8.02 10.43 -4.44
CA ALA A 50 -7.94 9.43 -5.51
C ALA A 50 -9.32 9.12 -6.10
N ASN A 51 -10.33 8.94 -5.25
CA ASN A 51 -11.71 8.73 -5.66
C ASN A 51 -12.23 9.91 -6.47
N TRP A 52 -11.97 11.14 -6.00
CA TRP A 52 -12.38 12.35 -6.70
C TRP A 52 -11.75 12.46 -8.09
N ILE A 53 -10.44 12.22 -8.25
CA ILE A 53 -9.79 12.21 -9.57
C ILE A 53 -10.41 11.14 -10.47
N TYR A 54 -10.59 9.92 -9.94
CA TYR A 54 -11.17 8.82 -10.70
C TYR A 54 -12.60 9.12 -11.19
N ASP A 55 -13.43 9.70 -10.32
CA ASP A 55 -14.81 10.05 -10.68
C ASP A 55 -14.85 11.25 -11.64
N LYS A 56 -13.98 12.26 -11.46
CA LYS A 56 -13.83 13.37 -12.42
C LYS A 56 -13.34 12.91 -13.79
N HIS A 57 -12.56 11.83 -13.87
CA HIS A 57 -12.15 11.27 -15.15
C HIS A 57 -13.32 10.83 -16.03
N LYS A 58 -14.37 10.29 -15.40
CA LYS A 58 -15.56 9.80 -16.11
C LYS A 58 -16.34 10.91 -16.82
N TYR A 59 -16.22 12.15 -16.35
CA TYR A 59 -17.14 13.22 -16.76
C TYR A 59 -16.47 14.52 -17.22
N GLU A 60 -15.27 14.86 -16.74
CA GLU A 60 -14.73 16.22 -16.88
C GLU A 60 -13.28 16.23 -17.39
N ILE A 61 -12.40 15.34 -16.92
CA ILE A 61 -10.95 15.43 -17.23
C ILE A 61 -10.68 15.29 -18.73
N LYS A 62 -11.44 14.45 -19.45
CA LYS A 62 -11.27 14.26 -20.90
C LYS A 62 -11.52 15.54 -21.70
N ASP A 63 -12.34 16.45 -21.18
CA ASP A 63 -12.66 17.72 -21.84
C ASP A 63 -11.53 18.76 -21.66
N PHE A 64 -10.70 18.60 -20.63
CA PHE A 64 -9.58 19.49 -20.33
C PHE A 64 -8.22 18.95 -20.78
N PHE A 65 -8.07 17.62 -20.83
CA PHE A 65 -6.81 16.94 -21.10
C PHE A 65 -7.04 15.79 -22.09
N GLU A 66 -6.97 16.10 -23.38
CA GLU A 66 -7.18 15.13 -24.45
C GLU A 66 -6.19 13.95 -24.33
N GLY A 67 -6.71 12.73 -24.32
CA GLY A 67 -5.91 11.50 -24.32
C GLY A 67 -5.32 11.10 -22.96
N GLU A 68 -5.42 11.93 -21.93
CA GLU A 68 -4.84 11.66 -20.61
C GLU A 68 -5.84 11.00 -19.65
N SER A 69 -5.42 9.90 -19.01
CA SER A 69 -6.23 9.15 -18.03
C SER A 69 -5.95 9.54 -16.57
N PHE A 70 -4.72 9.93 -16.27
CA PHE A 70 -4.18 10.08 -14.91
C PHE A 70 -4.44 8.87 -13.99
N PHE A 71 -4.76 7.70 -14.55
CA PHE A 71 -5.06 6.49 -13.77
C PHE A 71 -3.81 5.98 -13.04
N ASP A 72 -2.63 6.22 -13.60
CA ASP A 72 -1.34 6.03 -12.93
C ASP A 72 -1.24 6.82 -11.62
N TRP A 73 -1.63 8.10 -11.63
CA TRP A 73 -1.66 8.95 -10.44
C TRP A 73 -2.69 8.49 -9.42
N VAL A 74 -3.87 8.05 -9.88
CA VAL A 74 -4.88 7.46 -8.99
C VAL A 74 -4.32 6.25 -8.24
N ILE A 75 -3.58 5.37 -8.93
CA ILE A 75 -2.93 4.19 -8.32
C ILE A 75 -1.87 4.63 -7.30
N VAL A 76 -1.04 5.64 -7.62
CA VAL A 76 -0.04 6.17 -6.69
C VAL A 76 -0.70 6.75 -5.42
N ILE A 77 -1.81 7.47 -5.56
CA ILE A 77 -2.52 8.06 -4.42
C ILE A 77 -3.18 6.97 -3.57
N TYR A 78 -3.78 5.95 -4.18
CA TYR A 78 -4.29 4.78 -3.47
C TYR A 78 -3.21 4.05 -2.68
N TYR A 79 -2.02 3.88 -3.26
CA TYR A 79 -0.87 3.37 -2.53
C TYR A 79 -0.57 4.20 -1.28
N TYR A 80 -0.53 5.53 -1.39
CA TYR A 80 -0.29 6.37 -0.22
C TYR A 80 -1.45 6.32 0.77
N ALA A 81 -2.69 6.06 0.33
CA ALA A 81 -3.80 5.82 1.24
C ALA A 81 -3.56 4.54 2.07
N VAL A 82 -3.21 3.42 1.43
CA VAL A 82 -2.86 2.15 2.09
C VAL A 82 -1.65 2.29 3.00
N TYR A 83 -0.58 2.93 2.53
CA TYR A 83 0.65 3.13 3.30
C TYR A 83 0.38 3.91 4.59
N HIS A 84 -0.40 5.00 4.53
CA HIS A 84 -0.77 5.74 5.73
C HIS A 84 -1.73 4.96 6.63
N GLY A 85 -2.58 4.09 6.08
CA GLY A 85 -3.39 3.15 6.87
C GLY A 85 -2.53 2.17 7.67
N ALA A 86 -1.51 1.57 7.03
CA ALA A 86 -0.54 0.71 7.72
C ALA A 86 0.26 1.46 8.79
N LEU A 87 0.67 2.72 8.53
CA LEU A 87 1.32 3.55 9.54
C LEU A 87 0.40 3.88 10.72
N ALA A 88 -0.91 4.02 10.50
CA ALA A 88 -1.87 4.23 11.58
C ALA A 88 -1.94 3.01 12.53
N LEU A 89 -1.93 1.80 11.97
CA LEU A 89 -1.82 0.55 12.74
C LEU A 89 -0.49 0.48 13.52
N LEU A 90 0.65 0.72 12.87
CA LEU A 90 1.94 0.74 13.58
C LEU A 90 1.96 1.76 14.74
N ALA A 91 1.39 2.94 14.53
CA ALA A 91 1.29 3.96 15.56
C ALA A 91 0.48 3.51 16.78
N SER A 92 -0.51 2.62 16.62
CA SER A 92 -1.29 2.09 17.75
C SER A 92 -0.45 1.16 18.63
N LYS A 93 0.59 0.52 18.06
CA LYS A 93 1.61 -0.24 18.78
C LYS A 93 2.82 0.63 19.18
N ASN A 94 2.69 1.96 19.16
CA ASN A 94 3.76 2.92 19.49
C ASN A 94 5.02 2.74 18.60
N LEU A 95 4.82 2.41 17.32
CA LEU A 95 5.87 2.30 16.31
C LEU A 95 5.73 3.41 15.26
N SER A 96 6.86 3.84 14.70
CA SER A 96 6.92 4.65 13.48
C SER A 96 7.89 4.00 12.48
N SER A 97 7.65 4.22 11.20
CA SER A 97 8.46 3.68 10.12
C SER A 97 8.81 4.77 9.11
N LYS A 98 10.01 4.67 8.55
CA LYS A 98 10.49 5.52 7.43
C LYS A 98 10.83 4.70 6.18
N SER A 99 10.44 3.42 6.15
CA SER A 99 10.72 2.51 5.03
C SER A 99 9.51 1.65 4.73
N HIS A 100 9.17 1.50 3.45
CA HIS A 100 8.02 0.69 3.03
C HIS A 100 8.16 -0.78 3.46
N MET A 101 9.32 -1.38 3.23
CA MET A 101 9.57 -2.77 3.67
C MET A 101 9.59 -2.93 5.19
N ALA A 102 10.11 -1.93 5.91
CA ALA A 102 10.06 -1.93 7.37
C ALA A 102 8.62 -1.83 7.89
N THR A 103 7.79 -1.03 7.22
CA THR A 103 6.34 -0.90 7.51
C THR A 103 5.63 -2.22 7.30
N LEU A 104 5.83 -2.87 6.14
CA LEU A 104 5.23 -4.16 5.82
C LEU A 104 5.67 -5.25 6.82
N ASN A 105 6.97 -5.33 7.13
CA ASN A 105 7.47 -6.27 8.12
C ASN A 105 6.86 -6.07 9.51
N ALA A 106 6.78 -4.82 9.98
CA ALA A 106 6.18 -4.51 11.28
C ALA A 106 4.67 -4.77 11.29
N LEU A 107 3.97 -4.51 10.20
CA LEU A 107 2.54 -4.82 10.04
C LEU A 107 2.32 -6.34 10.17
N ILE A 108 3.10 -7.14 9.44
CA ILE A 108 3.02 -8.61 9.50
C ILE A 108 3.30 -9.10 10.92
N LEU A 109 4.36 -8.59 11.56
CA LEU A 109 4.74 -9.04 12.89
C LEU A 109 3.69 -8.73 13.96
N ASN A 110 3.10 -7.53 13.93
CA ASN A 110 2.27 -7.02 15.04
C ASN A 110 0.77 -7.17 14.83
N PHE A 111 0.32 -7.50 13.62
CA PHE A 111 -1.10 -7.61 13.29
C PHE A 111 -1.43 -8.94 12.62
N TYR A 112 -0.69 -9.36 11.59
CA TYR A 112 -0.96 -10.64 10.91
C TYR A 112 -0.66 -11.84 11.82
N HIS A 113 0.54 -11.87 12.42
CA HIS A 113 0.94 -12.93 13.36
C HIS A 113 0.18 -12.90 14.70
N GLU A 114 -0.65 -11.88 14.91
CA GLU A 114 -1.57 -11.74 16.04
C GLU A 114 -3.04 -11.96 15.62
N ASN A 115 -3.28 -12.36 14.36
CA ASN A 115 -4.60 -12.62 13.76
C ASN A 115 -5.57 -11.41 13.75
N GLU A 116 -5.04 -10.18 13.82
CA GLU A 116 -5.84 -8.95 13.72
C GLU A 116 -6.16 -8.59 12.25
N ILE A 117 -5.30 -9.00 11.32
CA ILE A 117 -5.48 -8.87 9.87
C ILE A 117 -5.23 -10.21 9.18
N GLU A 118 -5.75 -10.36 7.96
CA GLU A 118 -5.59 -11.58 7.17
C GLU A 118 -4.49 -11.44 6.11
N ARG A 119 -4.10 -12.56 5.49
CA ARG A 119 -3.07 -12.58 4.44
C ARG A 119 -3.41 -11.64 3.29
N LYS A 120 -4.69 -11.55 2.93
CA LYS A 120 -5.18 -10.64 1.90
C LYS A 120 -4.88 -9.18 2.23
N ASP A 121 -5.02 -8.75 3.48
CA ASP A 121 -4.68 -7.39 3.90
C ASP A 121 -3.17 -7.11 3.72
N VAL A 122 -2.33 -8.11 4.03
CA VAL A 122 -0.87 -8.04 3.81
C VAL A 122 -0.55 -7.93 2.31
N GLU A 123 -1.22 -8.71 1.47
CA GLU A 123 -1.09 -8.67 0.01
C GLU A 123 -1.47 -7.30 -0.55
N VAL A 124 -2.55 -6.67 -0.07
CA VAL A 124 -2.94 -5.30 -0.48
C VAL A 124 -1.83 -4.29 -0.20
N VAL A 125 -1.21 -4.36 0.98
CA VAL A 125 -0.10 -3.46 1.34
C VAL A 125 1.15 -3.76 0.51
N ALA A 126 1.50 -5.04 0.35
CA ALA A 126 2.66 -5.47 -0.43
C ALA A 126 2.53 -5.07 -1.91
N ASP A 127 1.39 -5.36 -2.53
CA ASP A 127 1.11 -5.01 -3.92
C ASP A 127 1.11 -3.50 -4.14
N SER A 128 0.56 -2.74 -3.19
CA SER A 128 0.58 -1.27 -3.27
C SER A 128 2.01 -0.73 -3.23
N ILE A 129 2.85 -1.28 -2.35
CA ILE A 129 4.27 -0.91 -2.24
C ILE A 129 5.01 -1.26 -3.55
N SER A 130 4.80 -2.45 -4.09
CA SER A 130 5.45 -2.87 -5.34
C SER A 130 5.01 -2.00 -6.53
N LYS A 131 3.71 -1.76 -6.70
CA LYS A 131 3.16 -0.93 -7.79
C LYS A 131 3.67 0.53 -7.73
N SER A 132 3.88 1.09 -6.54
CA SER A 132 4.38 2.46 -6.40
C SER A 132 5.90 2.58 -6.50
N LEU A 133 6.66 1.54 -6.16
CA LEU A 133 8.13 1.56 -6.18
C LEU A 133 8.73 1.08 -7.52
N GLU A 134 7.91 0.79 -8.53
CA GLU A 134 8.41 0.47 -9.88
C GLU A 134 9.08 1.65 -10.61
N LYS A 135 9.14 2.85 -10.01
CA LYS A 135 10.08 3.92 -10.43
C LYS A 135 11.49 3.78 -9.85
N GLU A 136 11.69 3.01 -8.78
CA GLU A 136 12.99 2.70 -8.15
C GLU A 136 13.03 1.26 -7.61
N ASP A 137 13.37 0.30 -8.49
CA ASP A 137 13.96 -1.01 -8.14
C ASP A 137 13.27 -1.91 -7.09
N ILE A 138 12.01 -2.30 -7.31
CA ILE A 138 11.46 -3.55 -6.74
C ILE A 138 10.89 -4.46 -7.83
N LYS A 139 11.75 -5.32 -8.41
CA LYS A 139 11.31 -6.49 -9.20
C LYS A 139 10.86 -7.64 -8.26
N ILE A 140 9.80 -7.42 -7.48
CA ILE A 140 9.18 -8.47 -6.67
C ILE A 140 7.65 -8.34 -6.73
N VAL A 141 7.06 -8.61 -7.89
CA VAL A 141 5.78 -9.31 -7.99
C VAL A 141 5.85 -10.14 -9.27
N ALA A 142 5.64 -11.45 -9.16
CA ALA A 142 5.66 -12.40 -10.29
C ALA A 142 4.53 -12.19 -11.33
N GLY A 143 3.83 -11.05 -11.28
CA GLY A 143 2.81 -10.62 -12.24
C GLY A 143 3.03 -9.23 -12.85
N SER A 144 4.06 -8.47 -12.44
CA SER A 144 4.27 -7.12 -12.98
C SER A 144 4.88 -7.09 -14.38
N LYS A 145 5.55 -8.18 -14.77
CA LYS A 145 6.08 -8.36 -16.13
C LYS A 145 4.95 -8.45 -17.18
N ASP A 146 3.89 -9.20 -16.87
CA ASP A 146 2.69 -9.34 -17.73
C ASP A 146 1.86 -8.05 -17.78
N LEU A 147 1.78 -7.30 -16.66
CA LEU A 147 1.11 -6.00 -16.63
C LEU A 147 1.82 -4.98 -17.54
N ARG A 148 3.16 -5.00 -17.58
CA ARG A 148 3.99 -4.13 -18.44
C ARG A 148 3.86 -4.45 -19.92
N GLU A 149 3.82 -5.74 -20.27
CA GLU A 149 3.64 -6.18 -21.65
C GLU A 149 2.26 -5.75 -22.17
N ARG A 150 1.21 -5.89 -21.35
CA ARG A 150 -0.17 -5.48 -21.71
C ARG A 150 -0.37 -3.97 -21.83
N ALA A 151 0.30 -3.16 -21.00
CA ALA A 151 0.27 -1.71 -21.09
C ALA A 151 1.02 -1.18 -22.34
N SER A 152 2.06 -1.89 -22.80
CA SER A 152 2.92 -1.44 -23.90
C SER A 152 2.35 -1.69 -25.31
N TYR A 153 1.35 -2.56 -25.46
CA TYR A 153 0.83 -3.01 -26.78
C TYR A 153 -0.59 -2.53 -27.13
N GLY A 154 -1.03 -1.38 -26.61
CA GLY A 154 -2.19 -0.65 -27.18
C GLY A 154 -3.57 -0.94 -26.57
N ALA A 155 -3.63 -1.48 -25.35
CA ALA A 155 -4.88 -1.66 -24.57
C ALA A 155 -5.00 -0.68 -23.37
N GLY A 156 -4.28 0.47 -23.42
CA GLY A 156 -3.94 1.31 -22.27
C GLY A 156 -5.11 1.74 -21.37
N TYR A 157 -6.12 2.43 -21.91
CA TYR A 157 -7.17 3.04 -21.09
C TYR A 157 -8.06 2.03 -20.34
N ASN A 158 -8.63 1.04 -21.03
CA ASN A 158 -9.56 0.08 -20.41
C ASN A 158 -8.83 -0.81 -19.39
N PHE A 159 -7.57 -1.13 -19.66
CA PHE A 159 -6.73 -1.89 -18.75
C PHE A 159 -6.38 -1.09 -17.50
N GLU A 160 -5.91 0.15 -17.65
CA GLU A 160 -5.63 1.05 -16.52
C GLU A 160 -6.88 1.32 -15.68
N GLU A 161 -8.03 1.54 -16.33
CA GLU A 161 -9.30 1.73 -15.62
C GLU A 161 -9.67 0.47 -14.81
N SER A 162 -9.48 -0.72 -15.38
CA SER A 162 -9.73 -1.98 -14.67
C SER A 162 -8.80 -2.14 -13.45
N LEU A 163 -7.56 -1.69 -13.56
CA LEU A 163 -6.56 -1.70 -12.48
C LEU A 163 -6.94 -0.71 -11.36
N VAL A 164 -7.46 0.46 -11.73
CA VAL A 164 -7.97 1.45 -10.77
C VAL A 164 -9.20 0.91 -10.03
N LYS A 165 -10.14 0.28 -10.75
CA LYS A 165 -11.36 -0.31 -10.16
C LYS A 165 -11.04 -1.42 -9.16
N SER A 166 -10.13 -2.33 -9.50
CA SER A 166 -9.71 -3.40 -8.59
C SER A 166 -8.98 -2.82 -7.38
N SER A 167 -8.03 -1.91 -7.60
CA SER A 167 -7.28 -1.25 -6.52
C SER A 167 -8.20 -0.48 -5.56
N LYS A 168 -9.21 0.24 -6.07
CA LYS A 168 -10.19 0.97 -5.24
C LYS A 168 -10.88 0.05 -4.24
N LYS A 169 -11.35 -1.11 -4.69
CA LYS A 169 -12.07 -2.06 -3.83
C LYS A 169 -11.19 -2.55 -2.68
N ASP A 170 -9.96 -2.92 -3.00
CA ASP A 170 -9.00 -3.43 -2.01
C ASP A 170 -8.56 -2.35 -1.01
N VAL A 171 -8.29 -1.14 -1.51
CA VAL A 171 -7.90 0.02 -0.68
C VAL A 171 -9.02 0.41 0.29
N VAL A 172 -10.27 0.49 -0.20
CA VAL A 172 -11.43 0.81 0.66
C VAL A 172 -11.60 -0.27 1.73
N SER A 173 -11.55 -1.54 1.34
CA SER A 173 -11.68 -2.66 2.28
C SER A 173 -10.61 -2.61 3.37
N PHE A 174 -9.35 -2.37 2.99
CA PHE A 174 -8.24 -2.28 3.93
C PHE A 174 -8.38 -1.07 4.87
N ILE A 175 -8.76 0.10 4.36
CA ILE A 175 -8.92 1.31 5.20
C ILE A 175 -10.08 1.16 6.19
N GLU A 176 -11.20 0.57 5.78
CA GLU A 176 -12.30 0.27 6.71
C GLU A 176 -11.90 -0.75 7.78
N LYS A 177 -11.08 -1.75 7.43
CA LYS A 177 -10.49 -2.67 8.42
C LYS A 177 -9.59 -1.92 9.41
N VAL A 178 -8.74 -1.01 8.93
CA VAL A 178 -7.89 -0.17 9.79
C VAL A 178 -8.74 0.66 10.75
N ARG A 179 -9.83 1.28 10.27
CA ARG A 179 -10.77 2.03 11.12
C ARG A 179 -11.38 1.17 12.21
N SER A 180 -11.85 -0.02 11.85
CA SER A 180 -12.41 -0.99 12.78
C SER A 180 -11.41 -1.40 13.88
N ILE A 181 -10.18 -1.76 13.50
CA ILE A 181 -9.12 -2.13 14.46
C ILE A 181 -8.75 -0.96 15.39
N LEU A 182 -8.77 0.27 14.89
CA LEU A 182 -8.42 1.45 15.67
C LEU A 182 -9.58 2.01 16.50
N GLU A 183 -10.80 1.53 16.29
CA GLU A 183 -12.03 2.09 16.86
C GLU A 183 -12.20 3.59 16.53
N LEU A 184 -11.89 4.00 15.29
CA LEU A 184 -11.85 5.41 14.83
C LEU A 184 -12.65 5.70 13.55
#